data_AF-A0A3Q7EAG0-F1
#
_entry.id   AF-A0A3Q7EAG0-F1
#
_cell.length_a   1.000
_cell.length_b   1.000
_cell.length_c   1.000
_cell.angle_alpha   90.00
_cell.angle_beta   90.00
_cell.angle_gamma   90.00
#
_symmetry.space_group_name_H-M   'P 1'
#
loop_
_entity.id
_entity.type
_entity.pdbx_description
1 polymer ?
#
loop_
_entity_poly.entity_id
_entity_poly.type
_entity_poly.pdbx_seq_one_letter_code
_entity_poly.pdbx_strand_id
1 'polypeptide(L)'
;MALLVTYLIAKCSTCQLGHLILTDGAVDGILGFGQQRLSIISQLSSHGISPKSFSHYLKGEGSGGGILVLGEILHPSMVYTPLAPSKGHYSVYLQSISVHGRILPIHPEAFANSGDRGTIVDSGTSLVYLVAEAYESVVDAVSVLLINRSQPHIFS
;
A
#
# COMPACT_ATOMS: atom_id res chain seq x y z
N MET A 1 2.87 20.77 32.84
CA MET A 1 3.22 20.17 31.54
C MET A 1 4.60 19.54 31.68
N ALA A 2 4.69 18.21 31.70
CA ALA A 2 5.99 17.54 31.58
C ALA A 2 6.38 17.56 30.10
N LEU A 3 7.57 18.08 29.78
CA LEU A 3 8.15 17.89 28.45
C LEU A 3 8.53 16.42 28.34
N LEU A 4 7.83 15.66 27.49
CA LEU A 4 8.29 14.32 27.13
C LEU A 4 9.45 14.50 26.14
N VAL A 5 10.68 14.44 26.64
CA VAL A 5 11.86 14.38 25.78
C VAL A 5 12.01 12.95 25.30
N THR A 6 11.61 12.69 24.05
CA THR A 6 11.75 11.39 23.39
C THR A 6 12.92 11.44 22.43
N TYR A 7 13.83 10.47 22.53
CA TYR A 7 14.92 10.31 21.58
C TYR A 7 14.50 9.32 20.50
N LEU A 8 14.59 9.75 19.24
CA LEU A 8 14.34 8.91 18.07
C LEU A 8 15.66 8.65 17.35
N ILE A 9 15.86 7.39 16.95
CA ILE A 9 16.97 6.96 16.12
C ILE A 9 16.58 7.17 14.66
N ALA A 10 17.31 8.03 13.96
CA ALA A 10 17.20 8.22 12.52
C ALA A 10 18.52 7.85 11.83
N LYS A 11 18.44 7.36 10.59
CA LYS A 11 19.63 7.20 9.74
C LYS A 11 19.91 8.52 9.02
N CYS A 12 21.18 8.86 8.88
CA CYS A 12 21.64 9.98 8.08
C CYS A 12 22.32 9.47 6.79
N SER A 13 22.09 10.15 5.67
CA SER A 13 22.78 9.91 4.40
C SER A 13 23.02 11.24 3.70
N THR A 14 24.17 11.38 3.05
CA THR A 14 24.53 12.55 2.23
C THR A 14 24.32 12.31 0.74
N CYS A 15 23.96 11.09 0.36
CA CYS A 15 23.73 10.69 -1.03
C CYS A 15 22.25 10.29 -1.18
N GLN A 16 21.54 10.99 -2.06
CA GLN A 16 20.22 10.60 -2.53
C GLN A 16 20.37 9.92 -3.88
N LEU A 17 19.58 8.88 -4.13
CA LEU A 17 19.56 8.12 -5.37
C LEU A 17 18.11 7.89 -5.81
N GLY A 18 17.89 7.68 -7.11
CA GLY A 18 16.56 7.39 -7.66
C GLY A 18 15.66 8.63 -7.79
N HIS A 19 14.34 8.44 -7.64
CA HIS A 19 13.32 9.49 -7.87
C HIS A 19 13.48 10.70 -6.94
N LEU A 20 14.22 10.57 -5.84
CA LEU A 20 14.44 11.59 -4.81
C LEU A 20 15.38 12.73 -5.25
N ILE A 21 16.07 12.59 -6.39
CA ILE A 21 16.92 13.66 -6.98
C ILE A 21 16.15 14.46 -8.06
N LEU A 22 15.00 13.97 -8.53
CA LEU A 22 14.24 14.69 -9.55
C LEU A 22 13.65 15.96 -8.94
N THR A 23 13.86 17.10 -9.61
CA THR A 23 13.55 18.44 -9.08
C THR A 23 12.08 18.64 -8.70
N ASP A 24 11.18 17.87 -9.31
CA ASP A 24 9.73 17.92 -9.06
C ASP A 24 9.27 17.04 -7.89
N GLY A 25 10.17 16.24 -7.29
CA GLY A 25 9.88 15.29 -6.20
C GLY A 25 10.99 15.18 -5.14
N ALA A 26 11.90 16.16 -5.10
CA ALA A 26 13.00 16.18 -4.14
C ALA A 26 12.47 16.37 -2.72
N VAL A 27 12.95 15.54 -1.79
CA VAL A 27 12.58 15.59 -0.36
C VAL A 27 13.84 15.51 0.49
N ASP A 28 13.83 16.13 1.67
CA ASP A 28 14.98 16.15 2.59
C ASP A 28 15.18 14.83 3.36
N GLY A 29 14.21 13.92 3.28
CA GLY A 29 14.28 12.63 3.96
C GLY A 29 13.06 11.74 3.72
N ILE A 30 13.15 10.52 4.24
CA ILE A 30 12.09 9.51 4.16
C ILE A 30 11.68 9.11 5.57
N LEU A 31 10.38 9.16 5.85
CA LEU A 31 9.83 8.63 7.09
C LEU A 31 9.40 7.18 6.88
N GLY A 32 10.11 6.24 7.51
CA GLY A 32 9.87 4.80 7.35
C GLY A 32 8.81 4.26 8.30
N PHE A 33 7.78 3.62 7.73
CA PHE A 33 6.64 3.04 8.48
C PHE A 33 6.71 1.52 8.61
N GLY A 34 7.78 0.86 8.12
CA GLY A 34 7.87 -0.60 8.11
C GLY A 34 7.75 -1.27 9.49
N GLN A 35 7.61 -2.59 9.51
CA GLN A 35 7.39 -3.36 10.75
C GLN A 35 8.65 -3.54 11.62
N GLN A 36 9.77 -2.94 11.21
CA GLN A 36 11.08 -3.06 11.85
C GLN A 36 11.19 -2.18 13.11
N ARG A 37 12.10 -2.52 14.02
CA ARG A 37 12.26 -1.81 15.32
C ARG A 37 12.63 -0.33 15.18
N LEU A 38 13.32 0.04 14.11
CA LEU A 38 13.76 1.42 13.86
C LEU A 38 12.71 2.26 13.12
N SER A 39 11.54 1.73 12.75
CA SER A 39 10.49 2.55 12.16
C SER A 39 9.92 3.55 13.18
N ILE A 40 9.40 4.67 12.70
CA ILE A 40 8.82 5.69 13.58
C ILE A 40 7.68 5.13 14.45
N ILE A 41 6.86 4.25 13.87
CA ILE A 41 5.75 3.58 14.55
C ILE A 41 6.24 2.70 15.70
N SER A 42 7.29 1.91 15.46
CA SER A 42 7.87 1.06 16.50
C SER A 42 8.52 1.88 17.61
N GLN A 43 9.23 2.95 17.26
CA GLN A 43 9.92 3.79 18.23
C GLN A 43 8.96 4.60 19.11
N LEU A 44 7.90 5.18 18.53
CA LEU A 44 6.89 5.90 19.32
C LEU A 44 6.13 4.96 20.25
N SER A 45 5.81 3.76 19.78
CA SER A 45 5.14 2.76 20.61
C SER A 45 6.02 2.25 21.75
N SER A 46 7.32 2.04 21.54
CA SER A 46 8.22 1.61 22.62
C SER A 46 8.38 2.66 23.73
N HIS A 47 8.12 3.93 23.42
CA HIS A 47 8.11 5.02 24.39
C HIS A 47 6.72 5.28 25.00
N GLY A 48 5.69 4.48 24.66
CA GLY A 48 4.33 4.63 25.18
C GLY A 48 3.58 5.86 24.64
N ILE A 49 4.04 6.45 23.53
CA ILE A 49 3.48 7.70 22.98
C ILE A 49 2.26 7.39 22.10
N SER A 50 2.33 6.31 21.34
CA SER A 50 1.25 5.86 20.45
C SER A 50 1.10 4.35 20.51
N PRO A 51 -0.06 3.81 20.11
CA PRO A 51 -0.14 2.41 19.72
C PRO A 51 0.86 2.09 18.60
N LYS A 52 1.20 0.81 18.44
CA LYS A 52 2.06 0.33 17.34
C LYS A 52 1.26 0.19 16.04
N SER A 53 0.55 1.24 15.66
CA SER A 53 -0.31 1.30 14.48
C SER A 53 -0.29 2.71 13.87
N PHE A 54 -0.77 2.82 12.64
CA PHE A 54 -1.01 4.09 11.96
C PHE A 54 -2.20 3.95 11.02
N SER A 55 -2.81 5.08 10.69
CA SER A 55 -3.91 5.17 9.74
C SER A 55 -3.54 6.18 8.66
N HIS A 56 -3.78 5.81 7.40
CA HIS A 56 -3.37 6.62 6.26
C HIS A 56 -4.53 6.79 5.28
N TYR A 57 -4.90 8.05 5.05
CA TYR A 57 -5.88 8.46 4.06
C TYR A 57 -5.18 9.31 3.01
N LEU A 58 -5.07 8.78 1.79
CA LEU A 58 -4.43 9.44 0.65
C LEU A 58 -5.47 10.19 -0.19
N LYS A 59 -5.15 11.43 -0.60
CA LYS A 59 -5.95 12.21 -1.54
C LYS A 59 -5.12 12.56 -2.78
N GLY A 60 -5.62 12.22 -3.97
CA GLY A 60 -4.85 12.26 -5.23
C GLY A 60 -5.05 13.47 -6.15
N GLU A 61 -5.79 14.50 -5.74
CA GLU A 61 -6.24 15.57 -6.65
C GLU A 61 -5.24 16.73 -6.83
N GLY A 62 -3.96 16.56 -6.50
CA GLY A 62 -2.89 17.56 -6.67
C GLY A 62 -3.02 18.83 -5.80
N SER A 63 -4.20 19.12 -5.27
CA SER A 63 -4.49 20.22 -4.34
C SER A 63 -4.04 19.95 -2.89
N GLY A 64 -3.28 18.87 -2.68
CA GLY A 64 -2.93 18.37 -1.36
C GLY A 64 -4.12 17.74 -0.61
N GLY A 65 -3.95 17.56 0.69
CA GLY A 65 -4.91 16.90 1.58
C GLY A 65 -4.47 15.51 2.00
N GLY A 66 -5.43 14.67 2.37
CA GLY A 66 -5.15 13.41 3.05
C GLY A 66 -4.94 13.59 4.56
N ILE A 67 -4.89 12.48 5.29
CA ILE A 67 -4.70 12.47 6.73
C ILE A 67 -3.77 11.31 7.08
N LEU A 68 -2.73 11.59 7.87
CA LEU A 68 -1.87 10.59 8.48
C LEU A 68 -2.02 10.67 10.00
N VAL A 69 -2.40 9.57 10.63
CA VAL A 69 -2.49 9.45 12.09
C VAL A 69 -1.49 8.40 12.57
N LEU A 70 -0.61 8.78 13.49
CA LEU A 70 0.26 7.87 14.23
C LEU A 70 -0.55 7.21 15.36
N GLY A 71 -1.39 6.26 14.96
CA GLY A 71 -2.35 5.56 15.78
C GLY A 71 -3.49 4.99 14.93
N GLU A 72 -4.53 4.50 15.59
CA GLU A 72 -5.69 3.91 14.93
C GLU A 72 -6.85 4.90 14.83
N ILE A 73 -7.47 4.96 13.65
CA ILE A 73 -8.78 5.57 13.43
C ILE A 73 -9.80 4.46 13.37
N LEU A 74 -10.80 4.49 14.25
CA LEU A 74 -11.89 3.52 14.25
C LEU A 74 -13.10 4.10 13.50
N HIS A 75 -13.67 3.31 12.59
CA HIS A 75 -14.92 3.64 11.92
C HIS A 75 -15.81 2.39 11.86
N PRO A 76 -17.13 2.47 12.15
CA PRO A 76 -18.01 1.29 12.20
C PRO A 76 -18.04 0.46 10.90
N SER A 77 -17.77 1.08 9.76
CA SER A 77 -17.74 0.43 8.45
C SER A 77 -16.37 -0.09 8.03
N MET A 78 -15.36 -0.05 8.92
CA MET A 78 -14.02 -0.53 8.59
C MET A 78 -14.01 -2.06 8.46
N VAL A 79 -13.43 -2.55 7.35
CA VAL A 79 -13.24 -3.98 7.11
C VAL A 79 -11.77 -4.31 7.29
N TYR A 80 -11.49 -5.42 7.98
CA TYR A 80 -10.14 -5.82 8.34
C TYR A 80 -9.73 -7.10 7.62
N THR A 81 -8.45 -7.22 7.32
CA THR A 81 -7.80 -8.44 6.84
C THR A 81 -6.53 -8.68 7.67
N PRO A 82 -6.18 -9.93 8.02
CA PRO A 82 -4.96 -10.20 8.76
C PRO A 82 -3.73 -9.85 7.93
N LEU A 83 -2.74 -9.26 8.60
CA LEU A 83 -1.40 -9.09 8.02
C LEU A 83 -0.73 -10.46 7.89
N ALA A 84 -0.27 -10.77 6.68
CA ALA A 84 0.52 -11.96 6.41
C ALA A 84 1.95 -11.78 6.96
N PRO A 85 2.59 -12.85 7.48
CA PRO A 85 3.99 -12.80 7.86
C PRO A 85 4.87 -12.39 6.67
N SER A 86 5.73 -11.40 6.86
CA SER A 86 6.60 -10.88 5.81
C SER A 86 7.95 -10.41 6.37
N LYS A 87 8.93 -10.20 5.48
CA LYS A 87 10.27 -9.67 5.84
C LYS A 87 10.29 -8.14 5.97
N GLY A 88 9.26 -7.53 6.56
CA GLY A 88 9.24 -6.11 6.93
C GLY A 88 8.26 -5.23 6.14
N HIS A 89 7.53 -5.81 5.19
CA HIS A 89 6.47 -5.13 4.43
C HIS A 89 5.10 -5.36 5.07
N TYR A 90 4.12 -4.51 4.75
CA TYR A 90 2.72 -4.77 5.11
C TYR A 90 2.11 -5.71 4.08
N SER A 91 2.19 -7.01 4.35
CA SER A 91 1.65 -8.03 3.46
C SER A 91 0.25 -8.47 3.89
N VAL A 92 -0.58 -8.88 2.94
CA VAL A 92 -1.93 -9.41 3.16
C VAL A 92 -2.14 -10.66 2.34
N TYR A 93 -3.19 -11.42 2.66
CA TYR A 93 -3.59 -12.59 1.88
C TYR A 93 -4.59 -12.19 0.79
N LEU A 94 -4.13 -12.11 -0.46
CA LEU A 94 -5.00 -11.96 -1.62
C LEU A 94 -5.49 -13.34 -2.06
N GLN A 95 -6.81 -13.50 -2.17
CA GLN A 95 -7.40 -14.80 -2.54
C GLN A 95 -7.77 -14.87 -4.02
N SER A 96 -8.30 -13.78 -4.57
CA SER A 96 -8.73 -13.70 -5.95
C SER A 96 -8.85 -12.24 -6.39
N ILE A 97 -8.92 -12.04 -7.70
CA ILE A 97 -9.23 -10.74 -8.31
C ILE A 97 -10.56 -10.89 -9.04
N SER A 98 -11.43 -9.89 -8.90
CA SER A 98 -12.67 -9.82 -9.65
C SER A 98 -12.71 -8.58 -10.53
N VAL A 99 -13.25 -8.73 -11.74
CA VAL A 99 -13.47 -7.64 -12.68
C VAL A 99 -14.94 -7.66 -13.07
N HIS A 100 -15.63 -6.54 -12.85
CA HIS A 100 -17.08 -6.42 -13.06
C HIS A 100 -17.91 -7.53 -12.38
N GLY A 101 -17.58 -7.83 -11.11
CA GLY A 101 -18.27 -8.83 -10.30
C GLY A 101 -17.98 -10.29 -10.66
N ARG A 102 -17.13 -10.55 -11.66
CA ARG A 102 -16.71 -11.91 -12.04
C ARG A 102 -15.31 -12.19 -11.50
N ILE A 103 -15.18 -13.27 -10.74
CA ILE A 103 -13.88 -13.76 -10.27
C ILE A 103 -13.09 -14.27 -11.48
N LEU A 104 -11.85 -13.82 -11.61
CA LEU A 104 -10.96 -14.25 -12.68
C LEU A 104 -10.38 -15.64 -12.39
N PRO A 105 -10.18 -16.49 -13.42
CA PRO A 105 -9.66 -17.84 -13.26
C PRO A 105 -8.12 -17.85 -13.07
N ILE A 106 -7.64 -17.15 -12.04
CA ILE A 106 -6.21 -17.09 -11.69
C ILE A 106 -5.90 -18.20 -10.69
N HIS A 107 -4.86 -18.98 -10.96
CA HIS A 107 -4.45 -20.05 -10.05
C HIS A 107 -4.02 -19.46 -8.69
N PRO A 108 -4.52 -19.96 -7.53
CA PRO A 108 -4.23 -19.37 -6.21
C PRO A 108 -2.75 -19.26 -5.86
N GLU A 109 -1.92 -20.14 -6.41
CA GLU A 109 -0.46 -20.09 -6.25
C GLU A 109 0.15 -18.73 -6.70
N ALA A 110 -0.51 -18.03 -7.64
CA ALA A 110 -0.10 -16.69 -8.04
C ALA A 110 -0.05 -15.70 -6.87
N PHE A 111 -0.86 -15.94 -5.83
CA PHE A 111 -0.99 -15.10 -4.64
C PHE A 111 -0.41 -15.74 -3.38
N ALA A 112 0.24 -16.91 -3.49
CA ALA A 112 0.80 -17.61 -2.34
C ALA A 112 1.80 -16.71 -1.59
N ASN A 113 1.77 -16.75 -0.26
CA ASN A 113 2.75 -16.06 0.57
C ASN A 113 3.97 -16.97 0.84
N SER A 114 4.69 -17.32 -0.23
CA SER A 114 5.82 -18.25 -0.21
C SER A 114 6.91 -17.78 -1.18
N GLY A 115 8.17 -18.01 -0.83
CA GLY A 115 9.31 -17.65 -1.67
C GLY A 115 9.36 -16.14 -1.97
N ASP A 116 9.22 -15.80 -3.26
CA ASP A 116 9.18 -14.46 -3.83
C ASP A 116 7.76 -13.97 -4.13
N ARG A 117 6.73 -14.75 -3.76
CA ARG A 117 5.32 -14.42 -3.96
C ARG A 117 4.68 -13.86 -2.69
N GLY A 118 3.62 -13.08 -2.89
CA GLY A 118 2.80 -12.49 -1.84
C GLY A 118 2.12 -11.20 -2.32
N THR A 119 1.30 -10.60 -1.47
CA THR A 119 0.65 -9.31 -1.75
C THR A 119 1.10 -8.29 -0.72
N ILE A 120 1.59 -7.14 -1.17
CA ILE A 120 2.10 -6.06 -0.33
C ILE A 120 1.24 -4.82 -0.55
N VAL A 121 0.92 -4.12 0.54
CA VAL A 121 0.38 -2.77 0.51
C VAL A 121 1.56 -1.79 0.56
N ASP A 122 1.75 -1.04 -0.53
CA ASP A 122 2.88 -0.10 -0.68
C ASP A 122 2.38 1.28 -1.11
N SER A 123 2.55 2.27 -0.23
CA SER A 123 2.23 3.67 -0.55
C SER A 123 3.34 4.38 -1.34
N GLY A 124 4.48 3.73 -1.54
CA GLY A 124 5.64 4.25 -2.28
C GLY A 124 5.56 4.07 -3.80
N THR A 125 4.50 3.43 -4.31
CA THR A 125 4.27 3.24 -5.75
C THR A 125 2.99 3.93 -6.20
N SER A 126 3.02 4.50 -7.41
CA SER A 126 1.83 5.06 -8.08
C SER A 126 0.97 4.00 -8.77
N LEU A 127 1.55 2.83 -9.09
CA LEU A 127 0.89 1.77 -9.85
C LEU A 127 0.81 0.47 -9.06
N VAL A 128 -0.23 -0.31 -9.34
CA VAL A 128 -0.29 -1.71 -8.92
C VAL A 128 0.64 -2.55 -9.81
N TYR A 129 1.42 -3.41 -9.19
CA TYR A 129 2.24 -4.40 -9.89
C TYR A 129 1.64 -5.79 -9.64
N LEU A 130 1.43 -6.53 -10.73
CA LEU A 130 0.86 -7.86 -10.71
C LEU A 130 1.88 -8.85 -11.27
N VAL A 131 1.87 -10.07 -10.73
CA VAL A 131 2.56 -11.20 -11.36
C VAL A 131 1.94 -11.48 -12.74
N ALA A 132 2.73 -12.02 -13.67
CA ALA A 132 2.36 -12.13 -15.08
C ALA A 132 0.99 -12.81 -15.27
N GLU A 133 0.74 -13.91 -14.54
CA GLU A 133 -0.48 -14.70 -14.66
C GLU A 133 -1.74 -13.89 -14.26
N ALA A 134 -1.59 -13.03 -13.24
CA ALA A 134 -2.66 -12.14 -12.78
C ALA A 134 -2.81 -10.91 -13.69
N TYR A 135 -1.69 -10.35 -14.17
CA TYR A 135 -1.68 -9.21 -15.08
C TYR A 135 -2.42 -9.53 -16.38
N GLU A 136 -2.07 -10.63 -17.04
CA GLU A 136 -2.69 -11.07 -18.30
C GLU A 136 -4.19 -11.28 -18.11
N SER A 137 -4.59 -12.02 -17.06
CA SER A 137 -6.01 -12.26 -16.75
C SER A 137 -6.81 -10.97 -16.52
N VAL A 138 -6.22 -9.96 -15.87
CA VAL A 138 -6.87 -8.67 -15.61
C VAL A 138 -6.98 -7.86 -16.90
N VAL A 139 -5.91 -7.77 -17.69
CA VAL A 139 -5.91 -7.02 -18.96
C VAL A 139 -6.91 -7.60 -19.94
N ASP A 140 -6.97 -8.93 -20.06
CA ASP A 140 -7.93 -9.61 -20.94
C ASP A 140 -9.37 -9.32 -20.52
N ALA A 141 -9.67 -9.48 -19.23
CA ALA A 141 -11.02 -9.24 -18.70
C ALA A 141 -11.46 -7.78 -18.89
N VAL A 142 -10.57 -6.82 -18.66
CA VAL A 142 -10.85 -5.39 -18.90
C VAL A 142 -11.02 -5.10 -20.38
N SER A 143 -10.17 -5.68 -21.24
CA SER A 143 -10.24 -5.48 -22.70
C SER A 143 -11.58 -5.98 -23.28
N VAL A 144 -12.04 -7.16 -22.85
CA VAL A 144 -13.36 -7.68 -23.26
C VAL A 144 -14.49 -6.74 -22.82
N LEU A 145 -14.43 -6.16 -21.62
CA LEU A 145 -15.44 -5.21 -21.16
C LEU A 145 -15.45 -3.92 -21.98
N LEU A 146 -14.28 -3.42 -22.38
CA LEU A 146 -14.17 -2.22 -23.20
C LEU A 146 -14.68 -2.45 -24.63
N ILE A 147 -14.42 -3.62 -25.21
CA ILE A 147 -14.96 -4.03 -26.53
C ILE A 147 -16.49 -4.13 -26.46
N ASN A 148 -17.02 -4.79 -25.43
CA ASN A 148 -18.48 -4.97 -25.28
C ASN A 148 -19.21 -3.64 -25.06
N ARG A 149 -18.56 -2.64 -24.42
CA ARG A 149 -19.11 -1.28 -24.28
C ARG A 149 -19.05 -0.44 -25.55
N SER A 150 -18.14 -0.75 -26.46
CA SER A 150 -17.98 -0.04 -27.73
C SER A 150 -18.83 -0.62 -28.87
N GLN A 151 -19.51 -1.75 -28.66
CA GLN A 151 -20.60 -2.16 -29.55
C GLN A 151 -21.79 -1.22 -29.40
N PRO A 152 -22.29 -0.59 -30.48
CA PRO A 152 -23.48 0.25 -30.40
C PRO A 152 -24.66 -0.62 -29.94
N HIS A 153 -25.35 -0.17 -28.88
CA HIS A 153 -26.68 -0.67 -28.56
C HIS A 153 -27.61 -0.32 -29.72
N ILE A 154 -27.75 -1.23 -30.68
CA ILE A 154 -28.84 -1.18 -31.64
C ILE A 154 -30.10 -1.51 -30.85
N PHE A 155 -30.85 -0.47 -30.47
CA PHE A 155 -32.21 -0.64 -30.00
C PHE A 155 -33.04 -1.15 -31.19
N SER A 156 -33.52 -2.39 -31.07
CA SER A 156 -34.58 -2.96 -31.90
C SER A 156 -35.94 -2.54 -31.38
#